data_AF-A0A4Y2UTB9-F1
#
_entry.id   AF-A0A4Y2UTB9-F1
#
_cell.length_a   1.000
_cell.length_b   1.000
_cell.length_c   1.000
_cell.angle_alpha   90.00
_cell.angle_beta   90.00
_cell.angle_gamma   90.00
#
_symmetry.space_group_name_H-M   'P 1'
#
loop_
_entity.id
_entity.type
_entity.pdbx_description
1 polymer ?
#
loop_
_entity_poly.entity_id
_entity_poly.type
_entity_poly.pdbx_seq_one_letter_code
_entity_poly.pdbx_strand_id
1 'polypeptide(L)'
;MGMESNVLFDRLLACKTNDHLVALQLWWTWSIPDLFSTLIPFLQACKNLKCFELSIVPPTNGLDRLLESWLVNRPESLEKVIIDISYMREEDCHPSF
;
A
#
# COMPACT_ATOMS: atom_id res chain seq x y z
N MET A 1 14.17 4.39 -13.11
CA MET A 1 14.05 5.56 -12.21
C MET A 1 12.60 5.57 -11.74
N GLY A 2 12.33 4.97 -10.58
CA GLY A 2 10.97 4.86 -10.03
C GLY A 2 10.61 6.12 -9.25
N MET A 3 9.32 6.48 -9.24
CA MET A 3 8.82 7.50 -8.33
C MET A 3 8.92 6.97 -6.90
N GLU A 4 9.53 7.74 -6.00
CA GLU A 4 9.58 7.39 -4.58
C GLU A 4 8.14 7.34 -4.01
N SER A 5 7.86 6.39 -3.11
CA SER A 5 6.50 6.14 -2.59
C SER A 5 5.92 7.34 -1.82
N ASN A 6 6.75 8.08 -1.10
CA ASN A 6 6.43 9.37 -0.49
C ASN A 6 5.81 10.35 -1.51
N VAL A 7 6.45 10.52 -2.67
CA VAL A 7 6.02 11.46 -3.71
C VAL A 7 4.66 11.07 -4.28
N LEU A 8 4.37 9.77 -4.39
CA LEU A 8 3.07 9.30 -4.88
C LEU A 8 1.95 9.66 -3.91
N PHE A 9 2.08 9.27 -2.63
CA PHE A 9 1.03 9.52 -1.64
C PHE A 9 0.86 11.01 -1.35
N ASP A 10 1.95 11.78 -1.30
CA ASP A 10 1.88 13.23 -1.15
C ASP A 10 1.12 13.89 -2.31
N ARG A 11 1.33 13.42 -3.54
CA ARG A 11 0.59 13.91 -4.72
C ARG A 11 -0.88 13.53 -4.67
N LEU A 12 -1.21 12.30 -4.26
CA LEU A 12 -2.60 11.87 -4.06
C LEU A 12 -3.31 12.75 -3.03
N LEU A 13 -2.64 13.05 -1.91
CA LEU A 13 -3.14 14.00 -0.91
C LEU A 13 -3.30 15.42 -1.47
N ALA A 14 -2.33 15.92 -2.24
CA ALA A 14 -2.42 17.24 -2.87
C ALA A 14 -3.59 17.33 -3.87
N CYS A 15 -3.94 16.22 -4.52
CA CYS A 15 -5.12 16.09 -5.37
C CYS A 15 -6.43 15.92 -4.59
N LYS A 16 -6.38 15.91 -3.25
CA LYS A 16 -7.52 15.67 -2.34
C LYS A 16 -8.26 14.37 -2.61
N THR A 17 -7.56 13.36 -3.13
CA THR A 17 -8.20 12.06 -3.44
C THR A 17 -8.64 11.35 -2.17
N ASN A 18 -7.96 11.57 -1.05
CA ASN A 18 -8.25 10.95 0.25
C ASN A 18 -9.68 11.19 0.75
N ASP A 19 -10.29 12.34 0.41
CA ASP A 19 -11.67 12.65 0.81
C ASP A 19 -12.71 11.84 0.01
N HIS A 20 -12.32 11.30 -1.15
CA HIS A 20 -13.23 10.61 -2.07
C HIS A 20 -12.84 9.15 -2.35
N LEU A 21 -11.68 8.70 -1.88
CA LEU A 21 -11.15 7.37 -2.15
C LEU A 21 -11.94 6.32 -1.36
N VAL A 22 -12.65 5.45 -2.08
CA VAL A 22 -13.46 4.36 -1.50
C VAL A 22 -12.73 3.02 -1.51
N ALA A 23 -11.90 2.79 -2.52
CA ALA A 23 -11.12 1.56 -2.65
C ALA A 23 -9.70 1.88 -3.10
N LEU A 24 -8.72 1.19 -2.51
CA LEU A 24 -7.33 1.27 -2.89
C LEU A 24 -6.80 -0.15 -3.11
N GLN A 25 -6.27 -0.40 -4.30
CA GLN A 25 -5.55 -1.62 -4.65
C GLN A 25 -4.10 -1.26 -4.97
N LEU A 26 -3.16 -1.92 -4.31
CA LEU A 26 -1.73 -1.74 -4.52
C LEU A 26 -1.11 -3.08 -4.86
N TRP A 27 -0.43 -3.15 -6.00
CA TRP A 27 0.45 -4.26 -6.33
C TRP A 27 1.90 -3.84 -6.17
N TRP A 28 2.65 -4.59 -5.37
CA TRP A 28 3.99 -4.22 -4.95
C TRP A 28 4.95 -5.38 -5.13
N THR A 29 5.91 -5.21 -6.04
CA THR A 29 6.84 -6.28 -6.42
C THR A 29 8.22 -6.15 -5.81
N TRP A 30 8.63 -4.96 -5.35
CA TRP A 30 10.02 -4.67 -4.92
C TRP A 30 10.10 -4.12 -3.50
N SER A 31 11.18 -4.43 -2.78
CA SER A 31 11.45 -3.88 -1.45
C SER A 31 11.81 -2.40 -1.53
N ILE A 32 10.82 -1.53 -1.66
CA ILE A 32 11.04 -0.09 -1.52
C ILE A 32 11.10 0.22 -0.02
N PRO A 33 12.24 0.71 0.49
CA PRO A 33 12.29 1.24 1.84
C PRO A 33 11.23 2.34 2.00
N ASP A 34 10.52 2.38 3.13
CA ASP A 34 9.59 3.46 3.47
C ASP A 34 8.23 3.51 2.73
N LEU A 35 7.82 2.41 2.08
CA LEU A 35 6.42 2.29 1.61
C LEU A 35 5.45 2.49 2.79
N PHE A 36 5.61 1.70 3.85
CA PHE A 36 4.65 1.66 4.94
C PHE A 36 4.65 2.93 5.79
N SER A 37 5.77 3.64 5.89
CA SER A 37 5.84 4.91 6.62
C SER A 37 5.02 6.02 5.97
N THR A 38 4.79 5.95 4.66
CA THR A 38 3.99 6.92 3.88
C THR A 38 2.57 6.41 3.62
N LEU A 39 2.42 5.11 3.42
CA LEU A 39 1.12 4.46 3.23
C LEU A 39 0.23 4.55 4.49
N ILE A 40 0.77 4.30 5.69
CA ILE A 40 -0.02 4.34 6.93
C ILE A 40 -0.72 5.69 7.13
N PRO A 41 -0.01 6.84 7.14
CA PRO A 41 -0.67 8.13 7.30
C PRO A 41 -1.62 8.47 6.14
N PHE A 42 -1.32 8.01 4.92
CA PHE A 42 -2.24 8.15 3.78
C PHE A 42 -3.56 7.41 4.01
N LEU A 43 -3.50 6.13 4.42
CA LEU A 43 -4.69 5.34 4.74
C LEU A 43 -5.52 5.99 5.87
N GLN A 44 -4.84 6.53 6.89
CA GLN A 44 -5.51 7.26 7.99
C GLN A 44 -6.19 8.55 7.53
N ALA A 45 -5.64 9.24 6.52
CA ALA A 45 -6.24 10.43 5.94
C ALA A 45 -7.47 10.12 5.06
N CYS A 46 -7.65 8.86 4.63
CA CYS A 46 -8.75 8.45 3.76
C CYS A 46 -10.01 8.09 4.57
N LYS A 47 -10.83 9.09 4.88
CA LYS A 47 -12.03 8.91 5.72
C LYS A 47 -13.09 7.99 5.12
N ASN A 48 -13.14 7.87 3.80
CA ASN A 48 -14.14 7.08 3.08
C ASN A 48 -13.61 5.74 2.54
N LEU A 49 -12.39 5.35 2.91
CA LEU A 49 -11.77 4.13 2.40
C LEU A 49 -12.41 2.88 3.00
N LYS A 50 -13.18 2.17 2.18
CA LYS A 50 -13.89 0.95 2.56
C LYS A 50 -13.12 -0.32 2.25
N CYS A 51 -12.35 -0.31 1.16
CA CYS A 51 -11.63 -1.50 0.69
C CYS A 51 -10.16 -1.18 0.52
N PHE A 52 -9.30 -1.97 1.16
CA PHE A 52 -7.87 -1.94 0.95
C PHE A 52 -7.36 -3.31 0.52
N GLU A 53 -6.70 -3.36 -0.63
CA GLU A 53 -6.09 -4.56 -1.17
C GLU A 53 -4.61 -4.31 -1.42
N LEU A 54 -3.79 -5.19 -0.86
CA LEU A 54 -2.34 -5.12 -0.94
C LEU A 54 -1.81 -6.47 -1.41
N SER A 55 -1.25 -6.49 -2.61
CA SER A 55 -0.59 -7.67 -3.18
C SER A 55 0.92 -7.44 -3.12
N ILE A 56 1.64 -8.25 -2.35
CA ILE A 56 3.09 -8.12 -2.13
C ILE A 56 3.81 -9.35 -2.66
N VAL A 57 4.89 -9.11 -3.38
CA VAL A 57 5.94 -10.12 -3.63
C VAL A 57 7.03 -9.95 -2.58
N PRO A 58 7.50 -11.04 -1.93
CA PRO A 58 8.55 -10.96 -0.93
C PRO A 58 9.79 -10.17 -1.40
N PRO A 59 10.46 -9.44 -0.48
CA PRO A 59 10.29 -9.50 0.97
C PRO A 59 9.16 -8.62 1.52
N THR A 60 8.48 -9.08 2.58
CA THR A 60 7.33 -8.40 3.23
C THR A 60 7.75 -7.38 4.30
N ASN A 61 8.91 -6.75 4.14
CA ASN A 61 9.49 -5.86 5.14
C ASN A 61 8.58 -4.65 5.39
N GLY A 62 8.24 -4.38 6.65
CA GLY A 62 7.38 -3.26 7.04
C GLY A 62 5.88 -3.58 7.02
N LEU A 63 5.47 -4.76 6.54
CA LEU A 63 4.08 -5.23 6.65
C LEU A 63 3.66 -5.37 8.13
N ASP A 64 4.58 -5.83 8.98
CA ASP A 64 4.44 -5.84 10.43
C ASP A 64 4.04 -4.48 10.99
N ARG A 65 4.70 -3.40 10.56
CA ARG A 65 4.37 -2.02 10.99
C ARG A 65 2.97 -1.59 10.58
N LEU A 66 2.51 -1.99 9.39
CA LEU A 66 1.14 -1.72 8.96
C LEU A 66 0.14 -2.42 9.87
N LEU A 67 0.36 -3.71 10.14
CA LEU A 67 -0.52 -4.51 11.00
C LEU A 67 -0.53 -3.98 12.44
N GLU A 68 0.64 -3.62 13.00
CA GLU A 68 0.75 -2.98 14.31
C GLU A 68 -0.01 -1.66 14.38
N SER A 69 0.08 -0.83 13.34
CA SER A 69 -0.65 0.45 13.30
C SER A 69 -2.16 0.26 13.39
N TRP A 70 -2.69 -0.85 12.86
CA TRP A 70 -4.12 -1.16 12.91
C TRP A 70 -4.57 -1.72 14.25
N LEU A 71 -3.67 -2.27 15.07
CA LEU A 71 -4.00 -2.63 16.46
C LEU A 71 -4.34 -1.40 17.29
N VAL A 72 -3.78 -0.23 16.95
CA VAL A 72 -3.97 1.03 17.68
C VAL A 72 -4.97 1.95 16.97
N ASN A 73 -4.79 2.17 15.67
CA ASN A 73 -5.48 3.19 14.87
C ASN A 73 -5.85 2.64 13.48
N ARG A 74 -6.62 1.56 13.42
CA ARG A 74 -7.22 1.09 12.17
C ARG A 74 -8.22 2.14 11.64
N PRO A 75 -8.20 2.47 10.33
CA PRO A 75 -9.20 3.35 9.75
C PRO A 75 -10.62 2.81 9.97
N GLU A 76 -11.50 3.59 10.59
CA GLU A 76 -12.85 3.16 10.99
C GLU A 76 -13.74 2.79 9.80
N SER A 77 -13.54 3.43 8.65
CA SER A 77 -14.30 3.18 7.42
C SER A 77 -13.94 1.88 6.72
N LEU A 78 -12.86 1.20 7.13
CA LEU A 78 -12.30 0.06 6.45
C LEU A 78 -13.13 -1.21 6.69
N GLU A 79 -14.00 -1.54 5.74
CA GLU A 79 -14.89 -2.70 5.76
C GLU A 79 -14.18 -3.99 5.29
N LYS A 80 -13.30 -3.89 4.30
CA LYS A 80 -12.62 -5.03 3.68
C LYS A 80 -11.12 -4.79 3.55
N VAL A 81 -10.35 -5.79 3.99
CA VAL A 81 -8.90 -5.83 3.81
C VAL A 81 -8.51 -7.14 3.16
N ILE A 82 -7.73 -7.05 2.10
CA ILE A 82 -7.07 -8.20 1.47
C ILE A 82 -5.56 -7.93 1.49
N ILE A 83 -4.81 -8.88 2.05
CA ILE A 83 -3.35 -8.90 1.93
C ILE A 83 -3.01 -10.21 1.24
N ASP A 84 -2.52 -10.11 0.02
CA ASP A 84 -2.05 -11.24 -0.78
C ASP A 84 -0.52 -11.23 -0.81
N ILE A 85 0.10 -12.35 -0.43
CA ILE A 85 1.56 -12.51 -0.44
C ILE A 85 1.86 -13.61 -1.44
N SER A 86 2.37 -13.23 -2.61
CA SER A 86 2.64 -14.13 -3.72
C SER A 86 4.12 -14.25 -3.99
N TYR A 87 4.60 -15.48 -4.19
CA TYR A 87 5.97 -15.72 -4.63
C TYR A 87 5.99 -15.71 -6.16
N MET A 88 6.58 -14.68 -6.76
CA MET A 88 6.95 -14.73 -8.18
C MET A 88 8.10 -15.74 -8.31
N ARG A 89 7.95 -16.76 -9.17
CA ARG A 89 9.09 -17.61 -9.52
C ARG A 89 10.02 -16.79 -10.40
N GLU A 90 11.34 -16.94 -10.24
CA GLU A 90 12.36 -16.25 -11.06
C GLU A 90 12.10 -16.40 -12.57
N GLU A 91 11.47 -17.49 -12.99
CA GLU A 91 11.09 -17.82 -14.37
C GLU A 91 10.03 -16.88 -14.96
N ASP A 92 9.25 -16.17 -14.14
CA ASP A 92 8.25 -15.20 -14.60
C ASP A 92 8.87 -13.81 -14.89
N CYS A 93 10.15 -13.61 -14.54
CA CYS A 93 10.94 -12.45 -14.89
C CYS A 93 11.74 -12.72 -16.18
N HIS A 94 11.07 -12.93 -17.31
CA HIS A 94 11.75 -12.86 -18.60
C HIS A 94 11.96 -11.39 -19.00
N PRO A 95 13.20 -10.86 -19.01
CA PRO A 95 13.47 -9.62 -19.71
C PRO A 95 13.31 -9.90 -21.20
N SER A 96 12.19 -9.48 -21.77
CA SER A 96 12.01 -9.43 -23.21
C SER A 96 12.77 -8.22 -23.74
N PHE A 97 14.08 -8.37 -24.01
CA PHE A 97 14.88 -7.46 -24.83
C PHE A 97 15.95 -8.24 -25.60
#